data_AF-A0A519VN27-F1
#
_entry.id   AF-A0A519VN27-F1
#
_cell.length_a   1.000
_cell.length_b   1.000
_cell.length_c   1.000
_cell.angle_alpha   90.00
_cell.angle_beta   90.00
_cell.angle_gamma   90.00
#
_symmetry.space_group_name_H-M   'P 1'
#
loop_
_entity.id
_entity.type
_entity.pdbx_description
1 polymer ?
#
loop_
_entity_poly.entity_id
_entity_poly.type
_entity_poly.pdbx_seq_one_letter_code
_entity_poly.pdbx_strand_id
1 'polypeptide(L)'
;MGAQTVKPLAARRPRPWVRLAAPAALLSLLLTQAARAQELPRRAPDLDRLTQELFAEIQSDQVPYEDLYETLLQYYQTPVNLNAASREDLRALLLLSETQITDLLRHREATGPLLSLYELQSVPGWDLRTIYRVLPFVTVQSNDTNRTRGPLWQRIKNEENNALFLRYERVLEQRKGYSVADTFQGRATQRYLGTPDKMLVRYRVSRARDFSLGFAAEKDAGEPFTWQPRQGQLGPDFLSAHFFVQERGRLRALALGDYQLQFGQGLLLSSGLAVGKGAETITTLRRSSVGVRPYSALLENTFFRGAAATYQ
;
A
#
# COMPACT_ATOMS: atom_id res chain seq x y z
N MET A 1 -35.07 58.89 75.45
CA MET A 1 -34.07 57.97 76.03
C MET A 1 -34.43 56.59 75.53
N GLY A 2 -33.79 56.03 74.50
CA GLY A 2 -32.44 55.45 74.54
C GLY A 2 -32.57 53.98 74.98
N ALA A 3 -32.09 52.94 74.31
CA ALA A 3 -31.31 52.79 73.10
C ALA A 3 -31.63 51.40 72.50
N GLN A 4 -31.53 51.27 71.18
CA GLN A 4 -31.57 49.99 70.48
C GLN A 4 -30.33 49.16 70.86
N THR A 5 -30.52 47.90 71.22
CA THR A 5 -29.43 46.93 71.40
C THR A 5 -29.48 45.86 70.30
N VAL A 6 -28.30 45.55 69.82
CA VAL A 6 -27.98 44.97 68.52
C VAL A 6 -27.99 43.43 68.58
N LYS A 7 -28.56 42.80 67.54
CA LYS A 7 -28.50 41.34 67.26
C LYS A 7 -27.06 40.88 66.98
N PRO A 8 -26.63 39.68 67.45
CA PRO A 8 -25.44 39.04 66.93
C PRO A 8 -25.75 38.24 65.65
N LEU A 9 -24.86 38.40 64.67
CA LEU A 9 -24.79 37.73 63.37
C LEU A 9 -24.42 36.25 63.56
N ALA A 10 -25.28 35.31 63.14
CA ALA A 10 -24.90 33.91 62.98
C ALA A 10 -24.55 33.65 61.50
N ALA A 11 -23.33 33.18 61.28
CA ALA A 11 -22.69 32.98 59.98
C ALA A 11 -23.45 32.00 59.07
N ARG A 12 -23.79 32.46 57.86
CA ARG A 12 -24.25 31.59 56.76
C ARG A 12 -23.06 30.78 56.23
N ARG A 13 -23.13 29.44 56.33
CA ARG A 13 -22.25 28.53 55.59
C ARG A 13 -22.47 28.72 54.08
N PRO A 14 -21.42 28.82 53.24
CA PRO A 14 -21.61 28.91 51.79
C PRO A 14 -22.13 27.58 51.22
N ARG A 15 -23.13 27.68 50.34
CA ARG A 15 -23.77 26.56 49.63
C ARG A 15 -22.76 25.90 48.64
N PRO A 16 -22.77 24.57 48.48
CA PRO A 16 -21.81 23.87 47.61
C PRO A 16 -22.30 23.87 46.15
N TRP A 17 -22.23 25.00 45.44
CA TRP A 17 -22.59 25.06 44.02
C TRP A 17 -21.42 24.74 43.06
N VAL A 18 -20.23 24.46 43.60
CA VAL A 18 -19.02 24.27 42.78
C VAL A 18 -18.80 22.81 42.35
N ARG A 19 -19.58 21.83 42.85
CA ARG A 19 -19.31 20.40 42.57
C ARG A 19 -20.05 19.80 41.36
N LEU A 20 -20.93 20.55 40.70
CA LEU A 20 -21.70 20.05 39.54
C LEU A 20 -21.17 20.51 38.17
N ALA A 21 -20.23 21.46 38.11
CA ALA A 21 -19.64 21.90 36.84
C ALA A 21 -18.61 20.90 36.27
N ALA A 22 -17.89 20.20 37.14
CA ALA A 22 -16.87 19.22 36.75
C ALA A 22 -17.42 17.99 35.98
N PRO A 23 -18.53 17.34 36.38
CA PRO A 23 -19.05 16.20 35.63
C PRO A 23 -19.66 16.59 34.27
N ALA A 24 -20.23 17.80 34.14
CA ALA A 24 -20.78 18.28 32.87
C ALA A 24 -19.69 18.58 31.83
N ALA A 25 -18.54 19.12 32.26
CA ALA A 25 -17.37 19.32 31.40
C ALA A 25 -16.68 18.00 31.01
N LEU A 26 -16.73 16.98 31.88
CA LEU A 26 -16.20 15.65 31.57
C LEU A 26 -17.11 14.91 30.56
N LEU A 27 -18.43 15.12 30.64
CA LEU A 27 -19.40 14.53 29.70
C LEU A 27 -19.30 15.14 28.29
N SER A 28 -19.04 16.45 28.18
CA SER A 28 -18.83 17.10 26.89
C SER A 28 -17.48 16.72 26.25
N LEU A 29 -16.46 16.40 27.06
CA LEU A 29 -15.18 15.87 26.58
C LEU A 29 -15.28 14.40 26.10
N LEU A 30 -16.29 13.65 26.55
CA LEU A 30 -16.55 12.28 26.11
C LEU A 30 -17.38 12.21 24.82
N LEU A 31 -18.04 13.31 24.43
CA LEU A 31 -18.84 13.42 23.20
C LEU A 31 -18.02 13.85 21.98
N THR A 32 -16.77 14.26 22.14
CA THR A 32 -15.84 14.55 21.02
C THR A 32 -15.10 13.31 20.53
N GLN A 33 -15.58 12.10 20.89
CA GLN A 33 -15.04 10.87 20.35
C GLN A 33 -15.31 10.77 18.85
N ALA A 34 -14.26 11.11 18.10
CA ALA A 34 -13.90 10.59 16.80
C ALA A 34 -15.09 10.26 15.89
N ALA A 35 -15.55 11.27 15.15
CA ALA A 35 -16.14 11.03 13.84
C ALA A 35 -15.08 10.32 12.98
N ARG A 36 -15.05 8.99 13.05
CA ARG A 36 -14.40 8.15 12.07
C ARG A 36 -15.25 8.33 10.82
N ALA A 37 -14.71 8.97 9.78
CA ALA A 37 -15.26 8.83 8.45
C ALA A 37 -15.34 7.33 8.18
N GLN A 38 -16.57 6.80 8.11
CA GLN A 38 -16.79 5.39 7.85
C GLN A 38 -16.42 5.17 6.39
N GLU A 39 -15.24 4.59 6.15
CA GLU A 39 -14.98 3.97 4.86
C GLU A 39 -15.99 2.83 4.70
N LEU A 40 -16.77 2.88 3.62
CA LEU A 40 -17.75 1.87 3.30
C LEU A 40 -17.05 0.50 3.29
N PRO A 41 -17.47 -0.47 4.14
CA PRO A 41 -16.94 -1.82 4.05
C PRO A 41 -17.27 -2.37 2.67
N ARG A 42 -16.24 -2.54 1.84
CA ARG A 42 -16.38 -3.15 0.51
C ARG A 42 -16.71 -4.62 0.72
N ARG A 43 -17.99 -4.96 0.64
CA ARG A 43 -18.38 -6.36 0.49
C ARG A 43 -17.81 -6.81 -0.85
N ALA A 44 -17.03 -7.89 -0.85
CA ALA A 44 -16.51 -8.46 -2.08
C ALA A 44 -17.71 -8.77 -3.00
N PRO A 45 -17.78 -8.19 -4.20
CA PRO A 45 -18.82 -8.55 -5.15
C PRO A 45 -18.62 -10.00 -5.58
N ASP A 46 -19.73 -10.69 -5.80
CA ASP A 46 -19.72 -11.96 -6.54
C ASP A 46 -19.47 -11.63 -8.02
N LEU A 47 -18.19 -11.61 -8.39
CA LEU A 47 -17.74 -11.22 -9.73
C LEU A 47 -18.33 -12.16 -10.79
N ASP A 48 -18.45 -13.45 -10.49
CA ASP A 48 -19.03 -14.43 -11.41
C ASP A 48 -20.47 -14.08 -11.73
N ARG A 49 -21.28 -13.85 -10.68
CA ARG A 49 -22.68 -13.43 -10.85
C ARG A 49 -22.80 -12.11 -11.63
N LEU A 50 -21.97 -11.11 -11.30
CA LEU A 50 -22.03 -9.80 -11.97
C LEU A 50 -21.66 -9.92 -13.45
N THR A 51 -20.64 -10.72 -13.77
CA THR A 51 -20.20 -10.98 -15.15
C THR A 51 -21.32 -11.65 -15.94
N GLN A 52 -21.99 -12.65 -15.36
CA GLN A 52 -23.14 -13.32 -15.97
C GLN A 52 -24.31 -12.35 -16.24
N GLU A 53 -24.63 -11.48 -15.28
CA GLU A 53 -25.68 -10.47 -15.45
C GLU A 53 -25.36 -9.50 -16.61
N LEU A 54 -24.11 -9.01 -16.68
CA LEU A 54 -23.68 -8.10 -17.74
C LEU A 54 -23.64 -8.79 -19.11
N PHE A 55 -23.14 -10.03 -19.16
CA PHE A 55 -23.10 -10.82 -20.39
C PHE A 55 -24.52 -11.04 -20.95
N ALA A 56 -25.51 -11.27 -20.09
CA ALA A 56 -26.91 -11.39 -20.48
C ALA A 56 -27.52 -10.05 -20.96
N GLU A 57 -27.09 -8.92 -20.39
CA GLU A 57 -27.57 -7.57 -20.76
C GLU A 57 -26.98 -7.07 -22.09
N ILE A 58 -25.73 -7.43 -22.42
CA ILE A 58 -25.00 -6.90 -23.58
C ILE A 58 -25.58 -7.38 -24.93
N GLN A 59 -26.38 -8.45 -24.98
CA GLN A 59 -27.06 -8.98 -26.19
C GLN A 59 -26.16 -9.05 -27.45
N SER A 60 -24.84 -9.12 -27.28
CA SER A 60 -23.87 -9.08 -28.38
C SER A 60 -22.87 -10.21 -28.18
N ASP A 61 -22.81 -11.14 -29.13
CA ASP A 61 -21.85 -12.25 -29.18
C ASP A 61 -20.40 -11.79 -29.42
N GLN A 62 -20.10 -10.50 -29.30
CA GLN A 62 -18.83 -9.89 -29.69
C GLN A 62 -17.81 -9.78 -28.56
N VAL A 63 -18.22 -9.90 -27.29
CA VAL A 63 -17.32 -9.82 -26.13
C VAL A 63 -17.25 -11.18 -25.44
N PRO A 64 -16.10 -11.87 -25.44
CA PRO A 64 -15.91 -13.11 -24.68
C PRO A 64 -16.17 -12.90 -23.18
N TYR A 65 -16.81 -13.89 -22.55
CA TYR A 65 -17.10 -13.86 -21.11
C TYR A 65 -15.83 -13.69 -20.26
N GLU A 66 -14.76 -14.41 -20.61
CA GLU A 66 -13.45 -14.33 -19.96
C GLU A 66 -12.87 -12.91 -19.97
N ASP A 67 -12.93 -12.20 -21.11
CA ASP A 67 -12.37 -10.85 -21.24
C ASP A 67 -13.11 -9.84 -20.35
N LEU A 68 -14.43 -10.01 -20.21
CA LEU A 68 -15.26 -9.18 -19.34
C LEU A 68 -14.93 -9.45 -17.85
N TYR A 69 -14.76 -10.71 -17.49
CA TYR A 69 -14.35 -11.10 -16.14
C TYR A 69 -12.98 -10.55 -15.77
N GLU A 70 -11.97 -10.70 -16.65
CA GLU A 70 -10.62 -10.18 -16.43
C GLU A 70 -10.62 -8.65 -16.27
N THR A 71 -11.40 -7.94 -17.09
CA THR A 71 -11.56 -6.49 -17.01
C THR A 71 -12.15 -6.05 -15.67
N LEU A 72 -13.23 -6.70 -15.22
CA LEU A 72 -13.84 -6.41 -13.91
C LEU A 72 -12.89 -6.73 -12.76
N LEU A 73 -12.16 -7.85 -12.83
CA LEU A 73 -11.16 -8.21 -11.83
C LEU A 73 -10.04 -7.17 -11.75
N GLN A 74 -9.58 -6.66 -12.89
CA GLN A 74 -8.60 -5.58 -12.94
C GLN A 74 -9.13 -4.30 -12.28
N TYR A 75 -10.38 -3.90 -12.56
CA TYR A 75 -10.97 -2.73 -11.92
C TYR A 75 -11.27 -2.95 -10.44
N TYR A 76 -11.54 -4.18 -10.00
CA TYR A 76 -11.68 -4.51 -8.59
C TYR A 76 -10.34 -4.38 -7.84
N GLN A 77 -9.24 -4.85 -8.44
CA GLN A 77 -7.90 -4.71 -7.88
C GLN A 77 -7.38 -3.26 -7.96
N THR A 78 -7.75 -2.53 -9.01
CA THR A 78 -7.36 -1.14 -9.25
C THR A 78 -8.57 -0.26 -9.59
N PRO A 79 -9.35 0.16 -8.58
CA PRO A 79 -10.56 0.95 -8.78
C PRO A 79 -10.32 2.29 -9.48
N VAL A 80 -11.25 2.68 -10.34
CA VAL A 80 -11.22 3.95 -11.08
C VAL A 80 -11.54 5.11 -10.13
N ASN A 81 -10.75 6.19 -10.18
CA ASN A 81 -11.06 7.40 -9.41
C ASN A 81 -12.07 8.27 -10.18
N LEU A 82 -13.30 8.40 -9.68
CA LEU A 82 -14.37 9.17 -10.32
C LEU A 82 -14.05 10.67 -10.50
N ASN A 83 -13.22 11.22 -9.62
CA ASN A 83 -12.80 12.62 -9.72
C ASN A 83 -11.79 12.87 -10.85
N ALA A 84 -11.06 11.84 -11.28
CA ALA A 84 -10.04 11.93 -12.33
C ALA A 84 -10.43 11.21 -13.63
N ALA A 85 -11.46 10.36 -13.59
CA ALA A 85 -11.89 9.56 -14.73
C ALA A 85 -12.37 10.43 -15.89
N SER A 86 -11.92 10.07 -17.09
CA SER A 86 -12.43 10.57 -18.36
C SER A 86 -13.75 9.86 -18.74
N ARG A 87 -14.42 10.36 -19.77
CA ARG A 87 -15.64 9.72 -20.30
C ARG A 87 -15.33 8.31 -20.81
N GLU A 88 -14.16 8.16 -21.43
CA GLU A 88 -13.65 6.90 -21.99
C GLU A 88 -13.39 5.88 -20.87
N ASP A 89 -12.78 6.32 -19.75
CA ASP A 89 -12.55 5.46 -18.58
C ASP A 89 -13.86 4.94 -17.98
N LEU A 90 -14.89 5.80 -17.93
CA LEU A 90 -16.21 5.43 -17.41
C LEU A 90 -16.97 4.49 -18.35
N ARG A 91 -16.81 4.64 -19.67
CA ARG A 91 -17.35 3.72 -20.67
C ARG A 91 -16.71 2.34 -20.57
N ALA A 92 -15.39 2.30 -20.35
CA ALA A 92 -14.63 1.05 -20.25
C ALA A 92 -15.06 0.18 -19.05
N LEU A 93 -15.73 0.75 -18.05
CA LEU A 93 -16.31 -0.03 -16.96
C LEU A 93 -17.43 -0.97 -17.44
N LEU A 94 -18.13 -0.65 -18.54
CA LEU A 94 -19.30 -1.39 -19.05
C LEU A 94 -20.48 -1.50 -18.07
N LEU A 95 -20.41 -0.81 -16.92
CA LEU A 95 -21.44 -0.80 -15.87
C LEU A 95 -22.40 0.39 -15.97
N LEU A 96 -22.09 1.37 -16.82
CA LEU A 96 -22.77 2.65 -16.90
C LEU A 96 -23.26 2.92 -18.32
N SER A 97 -24.48 3.43 -18.41
CA SER A 97 -25.04 3.94 -19.66
C SER A 97 -24.53 5.34 -20.00
N GLU A 98 -24.64 5.75 -21.27
CA GLU A 98 -24.23 7.10 -21.72
C GLU A 98 -24.88 8.25 -20.97
N THR A 99 -26.14 8.07 -20.59
CA THR A 99 -26.90 9.05 -19.81
C THR A 99 -26.29 9.16 -18.42
N GLN A 100 -26.08 8.04 -17.73
CA GLN A 100 -25.46 7.99 -16.40
C GLN A 100 -24.05 8.58 -16.39
N ILE A 101 -23.24 8.32 -17.41
CA ILE A 101 -21.89 8.90 -17.56
C ILE A 101 -22.00 10.42 -17.72
N THR A 102 -22.92 10.88 -18.56
CA THR A 102 -23.12 12.32 -18.80
C THR A 102 -23.61 13.04 -17.55
N ASP A 103 -24.54 12.44 -16.81
CA ASP A 103 -25.07 13.02 -15.58
C ASP A 103 -24.01 13.09 -14.48
N LEU A 104 -23.15 12.07 -14.36
CA LEU A 104 -22.01 12.10 -13.43
C LEU A 104 -21.02 13.22 -13.78
N LEU A 105 -20.65 13.35 -15.06
CA LEU A 105 -19.72 14.39 -15.51
C LEU A 105 -20.30 15.79 -15.32
N ARG A 106 -21.57 15.98 -15.65
CA ARG A 106 -22.28 17.25 -15.41
C ARG A 106 -22.38 17.58 -13.92
N HIS A 107 -22.65 16.57 -13.08
CA HIS A 107 -22.67 16.74 -11.64
C HIS A 107 -21.31 17.25 -11.14
N ARG A 108 -20.20 16.60 -11.56
CA ARG A 108 -18.83 17.01 -11.20
C ARG A 108 -18.49 18.44 -11.66
N GLU A 109 -18.98 18.85 -12.83
CA GLU A 109 -18.80 20.22 -13.33
C GLU A 109 -19.59 21.26 -12.50
N ALA A 110 -20.77 20.89 -12.01
CA ALA A 110 -21.64 21.79 -11.27
C ALA A 110 -21.30 21.90 -9.77
N THR A 111 -20.98 20.78 -9.11
CA THR A 111 -20.74 20.71 -7.65
C THR A 111 -19.26 20.65 -7.27
N GLY A 112 -18.39 20.33 -8.23
CA GLY A 112 -16.96 20.12 -8.00
C GLY A 112 -16.60 18.64 -7.80
N PRO A 113 -15.39 18.33 -7.30
CA PRO A 113 -14.99 16.95 -7.06
C PRO A 113 -15.85 16.32 -5.97
N LEU A 114 -16.23 15.06 -6.19
CA LEU A 114 -16.93 14.25 -5.20
C LEU A 114 -16.07 14.13 -3.94
N LEU A 115 -16.68 14.29 -2.77
CA LEU A 115 -16.02 14.12 -1.47
C LEU A 115 -16.19 12.71 -0.92
N SER A 116 -17.28 12.04 -1.29
CA SER A 116 -17.61 10.70 -0.84
C SER A 116 -18.37 9.93 -1.89
N LEU A 117 -18.25 8.60 -1.86
CA LEU A 117 -19.07 7.70 -2.70
C LEU A 117 -20.56 7.84 -2.42
N TYR A 118 -20.96 8.31 -1.23
CA TYR A 118 -22.38 8.55 -0.91
C TYR A 118 -23.01 9.67 -1.76
N GLU A 119 -22.21 10.59 -2.29
CA GLU A 119 -22.69 11.67 -3.17
C GLU A 119 -23.18 11.14 -4.52
N LEU A 120 -22.87 9.90 -4.88
CA LEU A 120 -23.44 9.25 -6.06
C LEU A 120 -24.97 9.17 -6.02
N GLN A 121 -25.58 9.18 -4.83
CA GLN A 121 -27.04 9.27 -4.66
C GLN A 121 -27.62 10.63 -5.07
N SER A 122 -26.78 11.66 -5.18
CA SER A 122 -27.19 12.99 -5.65
C SER A 122 -27.00 13.19 -7.16
N VAL A 123 -26.41 12.20 -7.85
CA VAL A 123 -26.27 12.22 -9.31
C VAL A 123 -27.63 11.88 -9.93
N PRO A 124 -28.20 12.76 -10.77
CA PRO A 124 -29.47 12.48 -11.44
C PRO A 124 -29.40 11.19 -12.26
N GLY A 125 -30.47 10.39 -12.23
CA GLY A 125 -30.57 9.16 -13.02
C GLY A 125 -29.80 7.95 -12.46
N TRP A 126 -29.12 8.09 -11.32
CA TRP A 126 -28.47 6.97 -10.64
C TRP A 126 -29.41 6.37 -9.59
N ASP A 127 -29.77 5.10 -9.76
CA ASP A 127 -30.52 4.33 -8.78
C ASP A 127 -29.59 3.55 -7.84
N LEU A 128 -30.12 3.08 -6.71
CA LEU A 128 -29.34 2.31 -5.73
C LEU A 128 -28.73 1.04 -6.35
N ARG A 129 -29.42 0.40 -7.31
CA ARG A 129 -28.90 -0.78 -8.00
C ARG A 129 -27.64 -0.45 -8.80
N THR A 130 -27.66 0.63 -9.60
CA THR A 130 -26.49 1.09 -10.34
C THR A 130 -25.35 1.44 -9.39
N ILE A 131 -25.63 2.19 -8.32
CA ILE A 131 -24.63 2.57 -7.32
C ILE A 131 -23.96 1.33 -6.73
N TYR A 132 -24.73 0.34 -6.28
CA TYR A 132 -24.17 -0.89 -5.71
C TYR A 132 -23.36 -1.72 -6.72
N ARG A 133 -23.74 -1.71 -8.01
CA ARG A 133 -22.97 -2.38 -9.07
C ARG A 133 -21.61 -1.72 -9.29
N VAL A 134 -21.55 -0.39 -9.23
CA VAL A 134 -20.34 0.38 -9.56
C VAL A 134 -19.38 0.50 -8.38
N LEU A 135 -19.91 0.54 -7.15
CA LEU A 135 -19.15 0.76 -5.90
C LEU A 135 -17.86 -0.08 -5.74
N PRO A 136 -17.82 -1.38 -6.09
CA PRO A 136 -16.59 -2.17 -5.95
C PRO A 136 -15.44 -1.74 -6.86
N PHE A 137 -15.77 -1.08 -7.97
CA PHE A 137 -14.84 -0.77 -9.07
C PHE A 137 -14.41 0.71 -9.10
N VAL A 138 -14.93 1.52 -8.17
CA VAL A 138 -14.71 2.97 -8.17
C VAL A 138 -14.24 3.49 -6.81
N THR A 139 -13.55 4.62 -6.86
CA THR A 139 -13.12 5.37 -5.68
C THR A 139 -13.40 6.85 -5.87
N VAL A 140 -13.60 7.52 -4.75
CA VAL A 140 -13.61 8.97 -4.68
C VAL A 140 -12.39 9.33 -3.83
N GLN A 141 -11.25 9.47 -4.49
CA GLN A 141 -10.06 10.04 -3.84
C GLN A 141 -10.07 11.54 -4.14
N SER A 142 -10.00 12.36 -3.09
CA SER A 142 -9.69 13.78 -3.27
C SER A 142 -8.32 13.88 -3.95
N ASN A 143 -8.17 14.81 -4.90
CA ASN A 143 -6.87 15.10 -5.54
C ASN A 143 -5.79 15.53 -4.52
N ASP A 144 -6.19 15.84 -3.27
CA ASP A 144 -5.31 15.99 -2.12
C ASP A 144 -5.17 14.66 -1.35
N THR A 145 -4.70 13.62 -2.06
CA THR A 145 -4.48 12.28 -1.52
C THR A 145 -3.58 12.30 -0.28
N ASN A 146 -2.74 13.32 -0.13
CA ASN A 146 -1.79 13.45 0.97
C ASN A 146 -2.42 13.77 2.33
N ARG A 147 -3.53 14.52 2.35
CA ARG A 147 -4.15 15.02 3.59
C ARG A 147 -5.07 13.97 4.23
N THR A 148 -5.70 13.13 3.40
CA THR A 148 -6.63 12.06 3.84
C THR A 148 -5.91 10.79 4.27
N ARG A 149 -4.64 10.60 3.87
CA ARG A 149 -3.85 9.38 4.10
C ARG A 149 -3.46 9.12 5.57
N GLY A 150 -3.63 10.08 6.48
CA GLY A 150 -3.19 9.92 7.88
C GLY A 150 -1.67 9.73 8.03
N PRO A 151 -1.17 9.47 9.25
CA PRO A 151 0.27 9.33 9.49
C PRO A 151 0.84 8.03 8.91
N LEU A 152 2.05 8.11 8.33
CA LEU A 152 2.71 6.99 7.62
C LEU A 152 2.84 5.72 8.46
N TRP A 153 3.14 5.85 9.75
CA TRP A 153 3.27 4.70 10.66
C TRP A 153 1.97 3.94 10.88
N GLN A 154 0.81 4.62 10.94
CA GLN A 154 -0.49 3.96 11.10
C GLN A 154 -0.81 3.14 9.86
N ARG A 155 -0.51 3.67 8.68
CA ARG A 155 -0.71 2.94 7.42
C ARG A 155 0.19 1.73 7.32
N ILE A 156 1.47 1.85 7.67
CA ILE A 156 2.40 0.70 7.70
C ILE A 156 1.88 -0.38 8.64
N LYS A 157 1.41 0.01 9.84
CA LYS A 157 0.93 -0.94 10.85
C LYS A 157 -0.38 -1.64 10.44
N ASN A 158 -1.28 -0.93 9.76
CA ASN A 158 -2.59 -1.43 9.37
C ASN A 158 -2.61 -1.96 7.92
N GLU A 159 -1.45 -2.14 7.30
CA GLU A 159 -1.36 -2.61 5.92
C GLU A 159 -1.65 -4.11 5.84
N GLU A 160 -2.59 -4.51 4.99
CA GLU A 160 -2.91 -5.92 4.75
C GLU A 160 -1.82 -6.62 3.91
N ASN A 161 -1.20 -5.88 2.98
CA ASN A 161 -0.09 -6.38 2.17
C ASN A 161 1.23 -6.33 2.96
N ASN A 162 1.29 -7.18 3.98
CA ASN A 162 2.41 -7.40 4.88
C ASN A 162 2.78 -8.88 4.89
N ALA A 163 4.02 -9.21 4.56
CA ALA A 163 4.51 -10.57 4.45
C ALA A 163 5.87 -10.75 5.16
N LEU A 164 5.95 -11.80 5.99
CA LEU A 164 7.18 -12.32 6.55
C LEU A 164 7.44 -13.71 5.95
N PHE A 165 8.59 -13.88 5.31
CA PHE A 165 9.05 -15.12 4.72
C PHE A 165 10.28 -15.61 5.47
N LEU A 166 10.22 -16.86 5.94
CA LEU A 166 11.30 -17.54 6.62
C LEU A 166 11.57 -18.84 5.88
N ARG A 167 12.83 -19.07 5.51
CA ARG A 167 13.27 -20.32 4.91
C ARG A 167 14.53 -20.80 5.60
N TYR A 168 14.53 -22.08 5.97
CA TYR A 168 15.67 -22.80 6.50
C TYR A 168 15.91 -24.01 5.61
N GLU A 169 17.17 -24.24 5.25
CA GLU A 169 17.58 -25.34 4.40
C GLU A 169 18.84 -25.99 4.96
N ARG A 170 18.82 -27.32 5.03
CA ARG A 170 19.96 -28.13 5.46
C ARG A 170 19.96 -29.47 4.74
N VAL A 171 21.13 -29.86 4.26
CA VAL A 171 21.35 -31.22 3.77
C VAL A 171 21.70 -32.13 4.95
N LEU A 172 20.93 -33.21 5.10
CA LEU A 172 21.09 -34.16 6.21
C LEU A 172 22.34 -35.03 6.04
N GLU A 173 22.72 -35.32 4.79
CA GLU A 173 23.96 -36.03 4.49
C GLU A 173 25.18 -35.15 4.80
N GLN A 174 26.16 -35.71 5.51
CA GLN A 174 27.40 -35.03 5.81
C GLN A 174 28.26 -34.87 4.55
N ARG A 175 28.29 -33.66 4.00
CA ARG A 175 29.17 -33.31 2.87
C ARG A 175 30.62 -33.21 3.33
N LYS A 176 31.56 -33.73 2.53
CA LYS A 176 33.02 -33.70 2.79
C LYS A 176 33.59 -32.31 3.12
N GLY A 177 32.99 -31.24 2.58
CA GLY A 177 33.42 -29.86 2.87
C GLY A 177 33.24 -29.41 4.32
N TYR A 178 32.45 -30.15 5.11
CA TYR A 178 32.16 -29.87 6.53
C TYR A 178 32.71 -30.97 7.46
N SER A 179 33.47 -31.94 6.94
CA SER A 179 34.20 -32.90 7.78
C SER A 179 35.53 -32.31 8.24
N VAL A 180 36.21 -32.99 9.16
CA VAL A 180 37.57 -32.63 9.58
C VAL A 180 38.48 -32.55 8.35
N ALA A 181 39.44 -31.61 8.37
CA ALA A 181 40.39 -31.43 7.27
C ALA A 181 41.30 -32.66 7.14
N ASP A 182 41.21 -33.34 6.00
CA ASP A 182 42.08 -34.47 5.68
C ASP A 182 43.32 -33.97 4.93
N THR A 183 44.38 -34.77 4.92
CA THR A 183 45.56 -34.52 4.08
C THR A 183 45.38 -35.18 2.71
N PHE A 184 45.41 -34.39 1.64
CA PHE A 184 45.44 -34.89 0.27
C PHE A 184 46.74 -34.42 -0.39
N GLN A 185 47.55 -35.35 -0.89
CA GLN A 185 48.85 -35.05 -1.51
C GLN A 185 49.78 -34.18 -0.63
N GLY A 186 49.82 -34.44 0.68
CA GLY A 186 50.69 -33.72 1.63
C GLY A 186 50.22 -32.30 1.97
N ARG A 187 49.04 -31.86 1.53
CA ARG A 187 48.43 -30.57 1.91
C ARG A 187 47.10 -30.78 2.63
N ALA A 188 46.84 -29.97 3.65
CA ALA A 188 45.54 -29.94 4.30
C ALA A 188 44.48 -29.50 3.29
N THR A 189 43.38 -30.25 3.22
CA THR A 189 42.26 -29.94 2.33
C THR A 189 41.44 -28.77 2.87
N GLN A 190 40.94 -27.92 1.97
CA GLN A 190 40.11 -26.78 2.34
C GLN A 190 38.75 -27.26 2.88
N ARG A 191 38.22 -26.53 3.87
CA ARG A 191 36.93 -26.78 4.51
C ARG A 191 36.16 -25.46 4.62
N TYR A 192 34.84 -25.56 4.65
CA TYR A 192 34.00 -24.40 4.93
C TYR A 192 34.23 -23.91 6.35
N LEU A 193 34.23 -22.58 6.53
CA LEU A 193 34.47 -21.94 7.82
C LEU A 193 33.19 -21.92 8.67
N GLY A 194 32.03 -21.88 8.03
CA GLY A 194 30.72 -21.82 8.66
C GLY A 194 29.93 -23.13 8.65
N THR A 195 28.71 -23.06 9.16
CA THR A 195 27.80 -24.21 9.26
C THR A 195 27.12 -24.50 7.91
N PRO A 196 26.66 -25.75 7.67
CA PRO A 196 25.94 -26.13 6.45
C PRO A 196 24.50 -25.59 6.38
N ASP A 197 24.10 -24.76 7.35
CA ASP A 197 22.75 -24.21 7.44
C ASP A 197 22.60 -23.02 6.49
N LYS A 198 21.62 -23.09 5.60
CA LYS A 198 21.20 -21.96 4.77
C LYS A 198 19.92 -21.36 5.35
N MET A 199 19.91 -20.03 5.50
CA MET A 199 18.80 -19.31 6.11
C MET A 199 18.44 -18.09 5.27
N LEU A 200 17.14 -17.84 5.13
CA LEU A 200 16.62 -16.66 4.47
C LEU A 200 15.47 -16.08 5.30
N VAL A 201 15.60 -14.81 5.63
CA VAL A 201 14.57 -14.01 6.30
C VAL A 201 14.25 -12.84 5.40
N ARG A 202 12.98 -12.68 5.04
CA ARG A 202 12.52 -11.56 4.22
C ARG A 202 11.22 -11.01 4.77
N TYR A 203 11.20 -9.72 5.05
CA TYR A 203 10.02 -8.98 5.46
C TYR A 203 9.69 -7.93 4.41
N ARG A 204 8.41 -7.78 4.07
CA ARG A 204 7.95 -6.74 3.15
C ARG A 204 6.56 -6.27 3.52
N VAL A 205 6.40 -4.97 3.60
CA VAL A 205 5.11 -4.31 3.70
C VAL A 205 5.02 -3.21 2.66
N SER A 206 3.98 -3.23 1.82
CA SER A 206 3.87 -2.26 0.73
C SER A 206 2.45 -1.94 0.32
N ARG A 207 2.19 -0.66 0.09
CA ARG A 207 0.96 -0.15 -0.51
C ARG A 207 1.28 0.50 -1.86
N ALA A 208 0.58 0.07 -2.91
CA ALA A 208 0.76 0.63 -4.25
C ALA A 208 0.54 2.15 -4.24
N ARG A 209 1.42 2.88 -4.95
CA ARG A 209 1.39 4.36 -5.05
C ARG A 209 1.46 5.12 -3.72
N ASP A 210 1.98 4.48 -2.66
CA ASP A 210 2.10 5.11 -1.35
C ASP A 210 3.46 4.82 -0.70
N PHE A 211 3.71 3.59 -0.27
CA PHE A 211 4.99 3.23 0.37
C PHE A 211 5.38 1.77 0.15
N SER A 212 6.67 1.49 0.31
CA SER A 212 7.21 0.13 0.38
C SER A 212 8.35 0.11 1.37
N LEU A 213 8.29 -0.81 2.32
CA LEU A 213 9.34 -1.07 3.28
C LEU A 213 9.67 -2.56 3.21
N GLY A 214 10.95 -2.89 3.20
CA GLY A 214 11.35 -4.28 3.26
C GLY A 214 12.77 -4.46 3.73
N PHE A 215 13.01 -5.70 4.15
CA PHE A 215 14.26 -6.18 4.69
C PHE A 215 14.46 -7.62 4.20
N ALA A 216 15.67 -7.95 3.80
CA ALA A 216 16.09 -9.29 3.45
C ALA A 216 17.46 -9.59 4.04
N ALA A 217 17.61 -10.76 4.63
CA ALA A 217 18.87 -11.31 5.06
C ALA A 217 18.94 -12.76 4.60
N GLU A 218 19.97 -13.10 3.84
CA GLU A 218 20.30 -14.47 3.47
C GLU A 218 21.61 -14.86 4.15
N LYS A 219 21.78 -16.13 4.45
CA LYS A 219 23.04 -16.72 4.88
C LYS A 219 23.21 -18.00 4.08
N ASP A 220 24.27 -18.09 3.29
CA ASP A 220 24.62 -19.32 2.60
C ASP A 220 25.29 -20.37 3.51
N ALA A 221 25.23 -21.60 3.01
CA ALA A 221 25.84 -22.74 3.67
C ALA A 221 27.37 -22.65 3.53
N GLY A 222 28.08 -22.75 4.66
CA GLY A 222 29.53 -22.74 4.72
C GLY A 222 30.14 -21.37 5.01
N GLU A 223 29.31 -20.33 5.03
CA GLU A 223 29.70 -18.97 5.40
C GLU A 223 29.65 -18.78 6.94
N PRO A 224 30.70 -18.21 7.55
CA PRO A 224 30.72 -17.93 8.97
C PRO A 224 29.80 -16.74 9.28
N PHE A 225 28.92 -16.88 10.26
CA PHE A 225 28.11 -15.76 10.73
C PHE A 225 28.95 -14.88 11.67
N THR A 226 29.58 -13.85 11.11
CA THR A 226 30.52 -12.99 11.84
C THR A 226 30.03 -11.55 11.89
N TRP A 227 29.88 -11.01 13.10
CA TRP A 227 29.51 -9.61 13.33
C TRP A 227 30.74 -8.77 13.67
N GLN A 228 31.40 -8.22 12.65
CA GLN A 228 32.56 -7.34 12.77
C GLN A 228 32.41 -6.10 11.88
N PRO A 229 31.63 -5.09 12.32
CA PRO A 229 31.34 -3.89 11.52
C PRO A 229 32.60 -3.11 11.10
N ARG A 230 33.66 -3.14 11.92
CA ARG A 230 34.96 -2.48 11.61
C ARG A 230 35.70 -3.12 10.43
N GLN A 231 35.40 -4.38 10.12
CA GLN A 231 36.00 -5.14 9.01
C GLN A 231 35.02 -5.35 7.84
N GLY A 232 33.84 -4.69 7.89
CA GLY A 232 32.81 -4.81 6.85
C GLY A 232 31.99 -6.10 6.90
N GLN A 233 32.20 -6.97 7.89
CA GLN A 233 31.44 -8.21 8.05
C GLN A 233 30.23 -7.95 8.94
N LEU A 234 29.02 -7.97 8.34
CA LEU A 234 27.77 -7.57 9.00
C LEU A 234 26.81 -8.75 9.25
N GLY A 235 27.35 -9.92 9.60
CA GLY A 235 26.58 -11.11 9.94
C GLY A 235 26.28 -11.99 8.72
N PRO A 236 25.09 -11.88 8.09
CA PRO A 236 24.76 -12.62 6.88
C PRO A 236 25.56 -12.11 5.66
N ASP A 237 25.70 -12.95 4.64
CA ASP A 237 26.41 -12.63 3.39
C ASP A 237 25.65 -11.58 2.58
N PHE A 238 24.34 -11.75 2.45
CA PHE A 238 23.44 -10.84 1.79
C PHE A 238 22.53 -10.17 2.80
N LEU A 239 22.64 -8.85 2.87
CA LEU A 239 21.77 -7.99 3.67
C LEU A 239 21.22 -6.88 2.78
N SER A 240 19.91 -6.79 2.67
CA SER A 240 19.24 -5.75 1.91
C SER A 240 18.12 -5.10 2.71
N ALA A 241 18.02 -3.77 2.62
CA ALA A 241 16.96 -3.02 3.27
C ALA A 241 16.56 -1.84 2.40
N HIS A 242 15.27 -1.60 2.27
CA HIS A 242 14.74 -0.48 1.51
C HIS A 242 13.57 0.18 2.22
N PHE A 243 13.51 1.49 2.08
CA PHE A 243 12.37 2.31 2.44
C PHE A 243 12.04 3.23 1.28
N PHE A 244 10.77 3.23 0.89
CA PHE A 244 10.32 3.91 -0.29
C PHE A 244 8.96 4.55 -0.08
N VAL A 245 8.82 5.79 -0.56
CA VAL A 245 7.57 6.57 -0.45
C VAL A 245 7.31 7.25 -1.79
N GLN A 246 6.05 7.28 -2.21
CA GLN A 246 5.60 7.86 -3.47
C GLN A 246 4.43 8.82 -3.29
N GLU A 247 4.23 9.68 -4.31
CA GLU A 247 3.05 10.55 -4.45
C GLU A 247 2.81 11.43 -3.22
N ARG A 248 3.87 12.07 -2.73
CA ARG A 248 3.83 13.02 -1.60
C ARG A 248 3.92 14.46 -2.10
N GLY A 249 2.84 14.95 -2.70
CA GLY A 249 2.76 16.34 -3.18
C GLY A 249 3.82 16.60 -4.25
N ARG A 250 4.78 17.49 -3.99
CA ARG A 250 5.91 17.79 -4.89
C ARG A 250 6.96 16.67 -4.95
N LEU A 251 6.97 15.78 -3.96
CA LEU A 251 7.84 14.61 -3.94
C LEU A 251 7.13 13.45 -4.66
N ARG A 252 7.58 13.11 -5.86
CA ARG A 252 7.03 12.00 -6.64
C ARG A 252 7.49 10.65 -6.12
N ALA A 253 8.77 10.54 -5.78
CA ALA A 253 9.37 9.32 -5.23
C ALA A 253 10.56 9.65 -4.33
N LEU A 254 10.72 8.91 -3.25
CA LEU A 254 11.91 8.90 -2.39
C LEU A 254 12.25 7.45 -2.05
N ALA A 255 13.46 7.03 -2.37
CA ALA A 255 14.03 5.76 -1.98
C ALA A 255 15.23 5.98 -1.05
N LEU A 256 15.27 5.20 0.03
CA LEU A 256 16.38 5.11 0.97
C LEU A 256 16.78 3.63 1.15
N GLY A 257 18.07 3.36 1.25
CA GLY A 257 18.61 2.01 1.29
C GLY A 257 18.84 1.47 -0.12
N ASP A 258 18.34 0.27 -0.39
CA ASP A 258 18.55 -0.42 -1.65
C ASP A 258 17.44 -0.11 -2.67
N TYR A 259 17.83 0.36 -3.85
CA TYR A 259 16.90 0.79 -4.89
C TYR A 259 17.41 0.47 -6.29
N GLN A 260 16.49 0.54 -7.24
CA GLN A 260 16.75 0.35 -8.66
C GLN A 260 16.33 1.59 -9.42
N LEU A 261 17.06 1.86 -10.50
CA LEU A 261 16.79 2.98 -11.40
C LEU A 261 16.42 2.43 -12.77
N GLN A 262 15.38 3.00 -13.36
CA GLN A 262 14.92 2.67 -14.70
C GLN A 262 14.72 3.97 -15.50
N PHE A 263 15.74 4.32 -16.29
CA PHE A 263 15.78 5.55 -17.08
C PHE A 263 16.26 5.30 -18.51
N GLY A 264 15.93 6.22 -19.43
CA GLY A 264 16.41 6.18 -20.81
C GLY A 264 15.91 4.96 -21.61
N GLN A 265 14.64 4.59 -21.43
CA GLN A 265 14.00 3.43 -22.09
C GLN A 265 14.70 2.07 -21.82
N GLY A 266 15.58 2.01 -20.82
CA GLY A 266 16.39 0.83 -20.52
C GLY A 266 17.71 0.73 -21.29
N LEU A 267 18.11 1.79 -22.01
CA LEU A 267 19.40 1.88 -22.70
C LEU A 267 20.54 2.34 -21.76
N LEU A 268 20.22 3.21 -20.79
CA LEU A 268 21.19 3.72 -19.82
C LEU A 268 21.16 2.92 -18.52
N LEU A 269 19.97 2.79 -17.93
CA LEU A 269 19.73 2.05 -16.70
C LEU A 269 18.44 1.23 -16.90
N SER A 270 18.60 -0.09 -17.04
CA SER A 270 17.48 -1.03 -17.04
C SER A 270 17.56 -1.93 -15.82
N SER A 271 16.44 -2.07 -15.12
CA SER A 271 16.29 -2.94 -13.97
C SER A 271 14.91 -3.60 -14.02
N GLY A 272 14.86 -4.91 -13.79
CA GLY A 272 13.63 -5.71 -13.80
C GLY A 272 13.38 -6.53 -15.07
N LEU A 273 12.39 -7.42 -14.98
CA LEU A 273 11.94 -8.27 -16.08
C LEU A 273 11.15 -7.44 -17.10
N ALA A 274 11.56 -7.45 -18.36
CA ALA A 274 10.78 -6.92 -19.47
C ALA A 274 10.04 -8.08 -20.16
N VAL A 275 8.71 -8.09 -20.06
CA VAL A 275 7.88 -9.02 -20.81
C VAL A 275 7.87 -8.57 -22.27
N GLY A 276 8.37 -9.42 -23.17
CA GLY A 276 8.48 -9.09 -24.59
C GLY A 276 8.87 -10.32 -25.39
N LYS A 277 7.85 -11.10 -25.79
CA LYS A 277 7.80 -12.04 -26.92
C LYS A 277 6.41 -12.70 -26.90
N GLY A 278 5.38 -11.92 -27.21
CA GLY A 278 4.10 -12.43 -27.73
C GLY A 278 4.11 -12.30 -29.25
N ALA A 279 3.21 -13.00 -29.94
CA ALA A 279 3.15 -13.11 -31.41
C ALA A 279 2.87 -11.78 -32.16
N GLU A 280 2.69 -10.66 -31.47
CA GLU A 280 2.52 -9.35 -32.08
C GLU A 280 3.86 -8.62 -32.25
N THR A 281 4.25 -8.41 -33.50
CA THR A 281 5.52 -7.82 -33.93
C THR A 281 5.62 -6.30 -33.68
N ILE A 282 4.55 -5.61 -33.24
CA ILE A 282 4.51 -4.13 -33.28
C ILE A 282 3.84 -3.51 -32.03
N THR A 283 4.36 -3.73 -30.81
CA THR A 283 3.97 -2.90 -29.65
C THR A 283 5.10 -2.56 -28.67
N THR A 284 6.36 -2.90 -28.95
CA THR A 284 7.44 -2.82 -27.93
C THR A 284 8.36 -1.60 -28.00
N LEU A 285 8.00 -0.53 -28.73
CA LEU A 285 8.90 0.63 -28.89
C LEU A 285 9.03 1.51 -27.64
N ARG A 286 8.06 1.46 -26.70
CA ARG A 286 8.10 2.29 -25.48
C ARG A 286 8.14 1.43 -24.23
N ARG A 287 9.32 1.27 -23.64
CA ARG A 287 9.44 0.76 -22.26
C ARG A 287 9.06 1.89 -21.29
N SER A 288 7.98 1.68 -20.55
CA SER A 288 7.58 2.53 -19.42
C SER A 288 8.76 2.67 -18.44
N SER A 289 9.32 3.88 -18.34
CA SER A 289 10.33 4.22 -17.34
C SER A 289 9.61 4.52 -16.03
N VAL A 290 9.67 3.59 -15.07
CA VAL A 290 9.06 3.79 -13.75
C VAL A 290 9.92 4.69 -12.85
N GLY A 291 11.14 5.03 -13.29
CA GLY A 291 12.06 5.92 -12.58
C GLY A 291 12.74 5.21 -11.42
N VAL A 292 12.51 5.68 -10.20
CA VAL A 292 13.06 5.08 -8.97
C VAL A 292 12.14 3.97 -8.47
N ARG A 293 12.69 2.78 -8.20
CA ARG A 293 11.95 1.63 -7.66
C ARG A 293 12.63 1.06 -6.41
N PRO A 294 11.87 0.59 -5.42
CA PRO A 294 12.43 -0.11 -4.27
C PRO A 294 13.02 -1.45 -4.72
N TYR A 295 14.22 -1.78 -4.25
CA TYR A 295 14.78 -3.09 -4.50
C TYR A 295 14.17 -4.12 -3.56
N SER A 296 13.71 -5.26 -4.07
CA SER A 296 13.08 -6.28 -3.22
C SER A 296 13.46 -7.72 -3.60
N ALA A 297 14.43 -7.89 -4.49
CA ALA A 297 14.90 -9.21 -4.91
C ALA A 297 16.09 -9.68 -4.04
N LEU A 298 16.47 -10.95 -4.20
CA LEU A 298 17.57 -11.61 -3.48
C LEU A 298 18.84 -11.70 -4.34
N LEU A 299 18.94 -10.90 -5.42
CA LEU A 299 20.13 -10.88 -6.27
C LEU A 299 21.13 -9.86 -5.71
N GLU A 300 22.39 -10.23 -5.66
CA GLU A 300 23.41 -9.40 -4.98
C GLU A 300 23.87 -8.20 -5.83
N ASN A 301 23.74 -8.29 -7.16
CA ASN A 301 24.45 -7.41 -8.09
C ASN A 301 23.56 -6.46 -8.89
N THR A 302 22.29 -6.27 -8.51
CA THR A 302 21.31 -5.56 -9.35
C THR A 302 20.67 -4.33 -8.71
N PHE A 303 21.25 -3.80 -7.65
CA PHE A 303 20.72 -2.64 -6.92
C PHE A 303 21.80 -1.60 -6.63
N PHE A 304 21.34 -0.36 -6.40
CA PHE A 304 22.12 0.72 -5.84
C PHE A 304 21.81 0.84 -4.35
N ARG A 305 22.80 1.19 -3.54
CA ARG A 305 22.65 1.46 -2.11
C ARG A 305 22.87 2.94 -1.83
N GLY A 306 21.91 3.59 -1.18
CA GLY A 306 22.00 5.02 -0.84
C GLY A 306 20.64 5.68 -0.75
N ALA A 307 20.50 6.86 -1.38
CA ALA A 307 19.25 7.60 -1.44
C ALA A 307 19.02 8.14 -2.84
N ALA A 308 17.77 8.08 -3.32
CA ALA A 308 17.35 8.67 -4.58
C ALA A 308 15.98 9.35 -4.42
N ALA A 309 15.80 10.52 -5.01
CA ALA A 309 14.54 11.24 -4.98
C ALA A 309 14.16 11.78 -6.35
N THR A 310 12.86 11.85 -6.62
CA THR A 310 12.29 12.54 -7.78
C THR A 310 11.33 13.61 -7.28
N TYR A 311 11.60 14.85 -7.68
CA TYR A 311 10.89 16.05 -7.23
C TYR A 311 10.30 16.79 -8.42
N GLN A 312 9.14 17.44 -8.23
CA GLN A 312 8.43 18.25 -9.22
C GLN A 312 8.27 19.71 -8.78
#